data_AF-A0A954SCG1-F1
#
_entry.id   AF-A0A954SCG1-F1
#
_cell.length_a   1.000
_cell.length_b   1.000
_cell.length_c   1.000
_cell.angle_alpha   90.00
_cell.angle_beta   90.00
_cell.angle_gamma   90.00
#
_symmetry.space_group_name_H-M   'P 1'
#
loop_
_entity.id
_entity.type
_entity.pdbx_description
1 polymer ?
#
loop_
_entity_poly.entity_id
_entity_poly.type
_entity_poly.pdbx_seq_one_letter_code
_entity_poly.pdbx_strand_id
1 'polypeptide(L)'
;MNRDSDTTRALLQQAEQGQPDFQKLFQRHRDRLKAAVELRMDRQLRSRLDASDIIQEAHTEAFRRMDDFLKRRPMPFYVWLRKTAQERLIMARRRHLDADRRAASRELPLPAHSTAMFGRQMLDAVKSPSKMISEDELAQQVRTAIGKLSDANREVLLMRVYENLSYDEIAAIMEIDSATARKRNGRALIQLHGFLSDDGVTESQL
;
A
#
# COMPACT_ATOMS: atom_id res chain seq x y z
N MET A 1 -0.36 -5.49 -19.09
CA MET A 1 -0.91 -6.87 -19.17
C MET A 1 -1.64 -7.15 -17.86
N ASN A 2 -2.94 -7.48 -17.91
CA ASN A 2 -3.74 -7.68 -16.69
C ASN A 2 -3.17 -8.87 -15.88
N ARG A 3 -2.76 -8.61 -14.64
CA ARG A 3 -2.12 -9.59 -13.72
C ARG A 3 -3.11 -10.29 -12.78
N ASP A 4 -4.41 -10.19 -13.04
CA ASP A 4 -5.40 -10.96 -12.29
C ASP A 4 -5.09 -12.47 -12.37
N SER A 5 -5.13 -13.14 -11.21
CA SER A 5 -4.99 -14.60 -11.15
C SER A 5 -6.04 -15.29 -12.03
N ASP A 6 -5.73 -16.47 -12.56
CA ASP A 6 -6.65 -17.23 -13.43
C ASP A 6 -8.02 -17.42 -12.78
N THR A 7 -8.04 -17.71 -11.48
CA THR A 7 -9.27 -17.82 -10.70
C THR A 7 -10.02 -16.49 -10.59
N THR A 8 -9.32 -15.36 -10.40
CA THR A 8 -9.95 -14.03 -10.39
C THR A 8 -10.57 -13.72 -11.75
N ARG A 9 -9.87 -14.04 -12.85
CA ARG A 9 -10.39 -13.86 -14.20
C ARG A 9 -11.65 -14.71 -14.44
N ALA A 10 -11.64 -15.98 -14.05
CA ALA A 10 -12.78 -16.87 -14.18
C ALA A 10 -14.01 -16.38 -13.38
N LEU A 11 -13.80 -15.97 -12.12
CA LEU A 11 -14.88 -15.42 -11.29
C LEU A 11 -15.44 -14.10 -11.86
N LEU A 12 -14.60 -13.25 -12.44
CA LEU A 12 -15.06 -12.02 -13.11
C LEU A 12 -15.84 -12.33 -14.39
N GLN A 13 -15.50 -13.40 -15.12
CA GLN A 13 -16.28 -13.83 -16.29
C GLN A 13 -17.65 -14.39 -15.87
N GLN A 14 -17.72 -15.15 -14.78
CA GLN A 14 -18.99 -15.61 -14.21
C GLN A 14 -19.87 -14.44 -13.74
N ALA A 15 -19.24 -13.41 -13.15
CA ALA A 15 -19.92 -12.19 -12.74
C ALA A 15 -20.59 -11.45 -13.92
N GLU A 16 -19.95 -11.42 -15.10
CA GLU A 16 -20.54 -10.84 -16.32
C GLU A 16 -21.73 -11.64 -16.86
N GLN A 17 -21.81 -12.93 -16.55
CA GLN A 17 -22.87 -13.84 -17.01
C GLN A 17 -24.11 -13.87 -16.09
N GLY A 18 -24.13 -13.04 -15.03
CA GLY A 18 -25.35 -12.76 -14.27
C GLY A 18 -25.43 -13.29 -12.84
N GLN A 19 -24.38 -13.94 -12.32
CA GLN A 19 -24.27 -14.27 -10.89
C GLN A 19 -22.87 -13.92 -10.35
N PRO A 20 -22.60 -12.64 -10.04
CA PRO A 20 -21.38 -12.28 -9.34
C PRO A 20 -21.42 -12.85 -7.93
N ASP A 21 -20.61 -13.86 -7.65
CA ASP A 21 -20.20 -14.12 -6.26
C ASP A 21 -19.13 -13.09 -5.87
N PHE A 22 -19.57 -11.83 -5.77
CA PHE A 22 -18.72 -10.71 -5.39
C PHE A 22 -18.05 -10.98 -4.04
N GLN A 23 -18.77 -11.63 -3.13
CA GLN A 23 -18.25 -12.03 -1.83
C GLN A 23 -17.01 -12.91 -2.00
N LYS A 24 -17.07 -13.97 -2.82
CA LYS A 24 -15.89 -14.82 -3.11
C LYS A 24 -14.77 -14.02 -3.77
N LEU A 25 -15.08 -13.17 -4.74
CA LEU A 25 -14.08 -12.31 -5.40
C LEU A 25 -13.36 -11.41 -4.41
N PHE A 26 -14.10 -10.71 -3.56
CA PHE A 26 -13.55 -9.80 -2.56
C PHE A 26 -12.77 -10.56 -1.49
N GLN A 27 -13.31 -11.67 -0.98
CA GLN A 27 -12.69 -12.46 0.08
C GLN A 27 -11.28 -12.94 -0.31
N ARG A 28 -11.06 -13.28 -1.58
CA ARG A 28 -9.73 -13.65 -2.11
C ARG A 28 -8.68 -12.55 -1.99
N HIS A 29 -9.12 -11.29 -1.96
CA HIS A 29 -8.23 -10.13 -1.89
C HIS A 29 -8.24 -9.45 -0.52
N ARG A 30 -9.14 -9.86 0.39
CA ARG A 30 -9.40 -9.21 1.67
C ARG A 30 -8.14 -9.07 2.52
N ASP A 31 -7.39 -10.15 2.74
CA ASP A 31 -6.22 -10.13 3.64
C ASP A 31 -5.09 -9.25 3.08
N ARG A 32 -4.86 -9.36 1.77
CA ARG A 32 -3.87 -8.52 1.07
C ARG A 32 -4.25 -7.04 1.12
N LEU A 33 -5.53 -6.71 0.93
CA LEU A 33 -6.04 -5.35 1.06
C LEU A 33 -5.94 -4.85 2.51
N LYS A 34 -6.28 -5.70 3.48
CA LYS A 34 -6.19 -5.35 4.91
C LYS A 34 -4.76 -4.98 5.27
N ALA A 35 -3.78 -5.80 4.87
CA ALA A 35 -2.36 -5.51 5.09
C ALA A 35 -1.94 -4.17 4.44
N ALA A 36 -2.41 -3.89 3.22
CA ALA A 36 -2.12 -2.63 2.52
C ALA A 36 -2.73 -1.40 3.22
N VAL A 37 -3.91 -1.56 3.84
CA VAL A 37 -4.57 -0.53 4.64
C VAL A 37 -3.86 -0.35 5.98
N GLU A 38 -3.60 -1.43 6.71
CA GLU A 38 -2.88 -1.40 8.00
C GLU A 38 -1.53 -0.70 7.85
N LEU A 39 -0.82 -0.98 6.76
CA LEU A 39 0.44 -0.32 6.42
C LEU A 39 0.28 1.18 6.27
N ARG A 40 -0.91 1.76 6.07
CA ARG A 40 -1.11 3.20 5.85
C ARG A 40 -1.89 3.91 6.97
N MET A 41 -2.38 3.16 7.95
CA MET A 41 -3.13 3.74 9.08
C MET A 41 -2.20 4.30 10.15
N ASP A 42 -2.36 5.60 10.45
CA ASP A 42 -1.56 6.30 11.46
C ASP A 42 -2.01 6.00 12.88
N ARG A 43 -1.13 6.26 13.87
CA ARG A 43 -1.43 5.96 15.27
C ARG A 43 -2.72 6.64 15.72
N GLN A 44 -2.99 7.84 15.22
CA GLN A 44 -4.21 8.59 15.52
C GLN A 44 -5.43 7.88 14.93
N LEU A 45 -5.38 7.49 13.66
CA LEU A 45 -6.46 6.77 13.01
C LEU A 45 -6.70 5.39 13.62
N ARG A 46 -5.63 4.65 13.93
CA ARG A 46 -5.68 3.35 14.61
C ARG A 46 -6.27 3.42 16.02
N SER A 47 -6.19 4.58 16.68
CA SER A 47 -6.86 4.77 17.98
C SER A 47 -8.37 4.92 17.86
N ARG A 48 -8.89 5.14 16.64
CA ARG A 48 -10.31 5.42 16.36
C ARG A 48 -10.98 4.35 15.50
N LEU A 49 -10.23 3.65 14.65
CA LEU A 49 -10.72 2.66 13.69
C LEU A 49 -9.77 1.49 13.56
N ASP A 50 -10.32 0.32 13.24
CA ASP A 50 -9.57 -0.84 12.76
C ASP A 50 -9.46 -0.82 11.22
N ALA A 51 -8.46 -1.52 10.68
CA ALA A 51 -8.36 -1.69 9.24
C ALA A 51 -9.58 -2.42 8.66
N SER A 52 -10.21 -3.31 9.44
CA SER A 52 -11.42 -4.03 9.04
C SER A 52 -12.59 -3.08 8.77
N ASP A 53 -12.68 -1.94 9.46
CA ASP A 53 -13.72 -0.92 9.22
C ASP A 53 -13.54 -0.31 7.82
N ILE A 54 -12.30 0.02 7.47
CA ILE A 54 -11.95 0.54 6.13
C ILE A 54 -12.22 -0.51 5.05
N ILE A 55 -11.89 -1.77 5.32
CA ILE A 55 -12.14 -2.88 4.40
C ILE A 55 -13.65 -3.09 4.20
N GLN A 56 -14.48 -2.92 5.23
CA GLN A 56 -15.93 -2.99 5.12
C GLN A 56 -16.51 -1.82 4.30
N GLU A 57 -16.01 -0.60 4.51
CA GLU A 57 -16.38 0.54 3.66
C GLU A 57 -15.96 0.29 2.20
N ALA A 58 -14.77 -0.28 1.97
CA ALA A 58 -14.24 -0.57 0.64
C ALA A 58 -15.06 -1.68 -0.04
N HIS A 59 -15.46 -2.72 0.70
CA HIS A 59 -16.35 -3.77 0.21
C HIS A 59 -17.67 -3.18 -0.28
N THR A 60 -18.32 -2.37 0.55
CA THR A 60 -19.61 -1.74 0.21
C THR A 60 -19.50 -0.87 -1.04
N GLU A 61 -18.44 -0.06 -1.13
CA GLU A 61 -18.25 0.80 -2.29
C GLU A 61 -17.90 0.01 -3.57
N ALA A 62 -17.05 -1.01 -3.45
CA ALA A 62 -16.71 -1.88 -4.57
C ALA A 62 -17.94 -2.66 -5.06
N PHE A 63 -18.78 -3.16 -4.16
CA PHE A 63 -20.05 -3.79 -4.53
C PHE A 63 -20.92 -2.83 -5.36
N ARG A 64 -21.09 -1.59 -4.88
CA ARG A 64 -21.88 -0.55 -5.56
C ARG A 64 -21.32 -0.18 -6.94
N ARG A 65 -20.01 -0.21 -7.12
CA ARG A 65 -19.32 0.14 -8.38
C ARG A 65 -19.01 -1.06 -9.27
N MET A 66 -19.42 -2.27 -8.89
CA MET A 66 -19.04 -3.52 -9.57
C MET A 66 -19.46 -3.53 -11.04
N ASP A 67 -20.72 -3.18 -11.34
CA ASP A 67 -21.23 -3.20 -12.71
C ASP A 67 -20.45 -2.27 -13.65
N ASP A 68 -20.03 -1.10 -13.15
CA ASP A 68 -19.22 -0.16 -13.94
C ASP A 68 -17.80 -0.70 -14.15
N PHE A 69 -17.23 -1.35 -13.13
CA PHE A 69 -15.94 -2.02 -13.26
C PHE A 69 -15.99 -3.16 -14.28
N LEU A 70 -17.00 -4.04 -14.23
CA LEU A 70 -17.15 -5.15 -15.18
C LEU A 70 -17.29 -4.66 -16.62
N LYS A 71 -17.97 -3.53 -16.85
CA LYS A 71 -18.14 -2.94 -18.18
C LYS A 71 -16.85 -2.36 -18.76
N ARG A 72 -16.02 -1.71 -17.94
CA ARG A 72 -14.85 -0.94 -18.42
C ARG A 72 -13.52 -1.69 -18.26
N ARG A 73 -13.40 -2.52 -17.23
CA ARG A 73 -12.18 -3.22 -16.80
C ARG A 73 -10.89 -2.39 -16.99
N PRO A 74 -10.80 -1.18 -16.42
CA PRO A 74 -9.70 -0.25 -16.72
C PRO A 74 -8.35 -0.71 -16.16
N MET A 75 -8.35 -1.62 -15.17
CA MET A 75 -7.17 -2.14 -14.49
C MET A 75 -7.48 -3.50 -13.87
N PRO A 76 -6.46 -4.26 -13.41
CA PRO A 76 -6.67 -5.50 -12.68
C PRO A 76 -7.60 -5.30 -11.47
N PHE A 77 -8.38 -6.31 -11.14
CA PHE A 77 -9.41 -6.22 -10.10
C PHE A 77 -8.82 -5.89 -8.72
N TYR A 78 -7.69 -6.52 -8.36
CA TYR A 78 -7.01 -6.20 -7.10
C TYR A 78 -6.60 -4.73 -7.03
N VAL A 79 -6.09 -4.17 -8.13
CA VAL A 79 -5.60 -2.79 -8.21
C VAL A 79 -6.75 -1.81 -8.04
N TRP A 80 -7.91 -2.12 -8.64
CA TRP A 80 -9.14 -1.37 -8.46
C TRP A 80 -9.68 -1.43 -7.03
N LEU A 81 -9.69 -2.61 -6.39
CA LEU A 81 -10.07 -2.75 -4.98
C LEU A 81 -9.11 -1.99 -4.06
N ARG A 82 -7.80 -2.05 -4.32
CA ARG A 82 -6.77 -1.33 -3.57
C ARG A 82 -6.97 0.18 -3.67
N LYS A 83 -7.21 0.69 -4.88
CA LYS A 83 -7.54 2.11 -5.11
C LYS A 83 -8.81 2.52 -4.33
N THR A 84 -9.86 1.69 -4.39
CA THR A 84 -11.10 1.92 -3.63
C THR A 84 -10.84 1.95 -2.11
N ALA A 85 -10.03 1.01 -1.59
CA ALA A 85 -9.65 1.00 -0.17
C ALA A 85 -8.83 2.23 0.23
N GLN A 86 -7.93 2.71 -0.64
CA GLN A 86 -7.19 3.95 -0.42
C GLN A 86 -8.12 5.17 -0.36
N GLU A 87 -9.10 5.27 -1.27
CA GLU A 87 -10.12 6.32 -1.22
C GLU A 87 -10.88 6.30 0.12
N ARG A 88 -11.32 5.12 0.58
CA ARG A 88 -12.01 4.97 1.88
C ARG A 88 -11.12 5.35 3.05
N LEU A 89 -9.85 4.93 3.04
CA LEU A 89 -8.88 5.31 4.07
C LEU A 89 -8.70 6.83 4.16
N ILE A 90 -8.58 7.51 3.02
CA ILE A 90 -8.47 8.97 2.98
C ILE A 90 -9.75 9.62 3.53
N MET A 91 -10.93 9.13 3.14
CA MET A 91 -12.21 9.65 3.65
C MET A 91 -12.36 9.43 5.16
N ALA A 92 -12.01 8.26 5.67
CA ALA A 92 -12.02 7.96 7.10
C ALA A 92 -11.06 8.86 7.87
N ARG A 93 -9.84 9.06 7.36
CA ARG A 93 -8.89 10.02 7.94
C ARG A 93 -9.49 11.41 8.02
N ARG A 94 -10.12 11.89 6.94
CA ARG A 94 -10.78 13.21 6.94
C ARG A 94 -11.92 13.27 7.95
N ARG A 95 -12.82 12.30 7.94
CA ARG A 95 -13.99 12.24 8.85
C ARG A 95 -13.57 12.23 10.31
N HIS A 96 -12.59 11.40 10.66
CA HIS A 96 -12.21 11.18 12.04
C HIS A 96 -11.16 12.17 12.52
N LEU A 97 -10.22 12.62 11.70
CA LEU A 97 -9.13 13.50 12.14
C LEU A 97 -9.34 14.96 11.75
N ASP A 98 -10.10 15.27 10.69
CA ASP A 98 -10.31 16.68 10.28
C ASP A 98 -11.41 17.39 11.10
N ALA A 99 -12.28 16.66 11.80
CA ALA A 99 -13.21 17.24 12.76
C ALA A 99 -12.49 17.96 13.92
N ASP A 100 -11.30 17.48 14.31
CA ASP A 100 -10.40 18.12 15.28
C ASP A 100 -9.53 19.23 14.64
N ARG A 101 -9.57 19.38 13.32
CA ARG A 101 -8.55 20.04 12.51
C ARG A 101 -9.02 21.28 11.75
N ARG A 102 -10.16 21.85 12.15
CA ARG A 102 -10.44 23.29 11.92
C ARG A 102 -9.39 24.22 12.56
N ALA A 103 -8.38 23.67 13.25
CA ALA A 103 -7.24 24.40 13.79
C ALA A 103 -5.89 24.21 13.06
N ALA A 104 -5.71 23.27 12.11
CA ALA A 104 -4.37 23.11 11.49
C ALA A 104 -4.39 22.41 10.13
N SER A 105 -4.48 23.22 9.07
CA SER A 105 -4.19 22.82 7.69
C SER A 105 -2.69 22.50 7.52
N ARG A 106 -2.39 21.27 7.10
CA ARG A 106 -1.51 20.91 5.97
C ARG A 106 -1.13 19.42 6.05
N GLU A 107 -1.27 18.77 4.90
CA GLU A 107 -0.61 17.55 4.41
C GLU A 107 0.06 16.67 5.47
N LEU A 108 -0.56 15.53 5.78
CA LEU A 108 -0.10 14.66 6.85
C LEU A 108 0.62 13.42 6.25
N PRO A 109 1.92 13.21 6.54
CA PRO A 109 2.71 12.09 6.03
C PRO A 109 2.14 10.72 6.46
N LEU A 110 2.59 9.65 5.80
CA LEU A 110 2.29 8.28 6.24
C LEU A 110 2.97 8.03 7.60
N PRO A 111 2.34 7.26 8.50
CA PRO A 111 2.78 7.10 9.88
C PRO A 111 4.05 6.29 10.07
N ALA A 112 4.78 6.60 11.15
CA ALA A 112 5.96 5.85 11.61
C ALA A 112 5.75 4.33 11.76
N HIS A 113 4.50 3.86 11.96
CA HIS A 113 4.18 2.43 12.02
C HIS A 113 4.25 1.75 10.64
N SER A 114 3.91 2.46 9.55
CA SER A 114 4.10 1.99 8.17
C SER A 114 5.55 1.61 7.94
N THR A 115 6.42 2.49 8.41
CA THR A 115 7.86 2.36 8.30
C THR A 115 8.36 1.21 9.15
N ALA A 116 7.78 0.97 10.33
CA ALA A 116 8.16 -0.12 11.23
C ALA A 116 7.93 -1.52 10.71
N MET A 117 6.75 -1.75 10.11
CA MET A 117 6.45 -3.02 9.46
C MET A 117 7.34 -3.25 8.24
N PHE A 118 7.63 -2.18 7.49
CA PHE A 118 8.46 -2.26 6.30
C PHE A 118 9.93 -2.56 6.61
N GLY A 119 10.52 -1.90 7.63
CA GLY A 119 11.91 -2.16 8.03
C GLY A 119 12.15 -3.62 8.39
N ARG A 120 11.18 -4.27 9.05
CA ARG A 120 11.26 -5.69 9.41
C ARG A 120 11.15 -6.63 8.20
N GLN A 121 10.29 -6.33 7.23
CA GLN A 121 10.16 -7.18 6.05
C GLN A 121 11.28 -7.00 5.01
N MET A 122 11.91 -5.82 4.92
CA MET A 122 13.13 -5.69 4.11
C MET A 122 14.23 -6.61 4.63
N LEU A 123 14.36 -6.75 5.95
CA LEU A 123 15.31 -7.68 6.56
C LEU A 123 14.99 -9.14 6.26
N ASP A 124 13.70 -9.52 6.32
CA ASP A 124 13.25 -10.87 5.98
C ASP A 124 13.53 -11.25 4.51
N ALA A 125 13.71 -10.27 3.62
CA ALA A 125 14.09 -10.50 2.22
C ALA A 125 15.61 -10.71 2.03
N VAL A 126 16.45 -10.42 3.05
CA VAL A 126 17.93 -10.42 2.98
C VAL A 126 18.56 -11.54 3.84
N LYS A 127 17.78 -12.55 4.27
CA LYS A 127 18.17 -13.55 5.29
C LYS A 127 19.63 -14.04 5.27
N SER A 128 20.34 -13.79 6.38
CA SER A 128 21.36 -14.68 6.95
C SER A 128 21.18 -14.78 8.48
N PRO A 129 21.15 -15.98 9.11
CA PRO A 129 20.52 -16.19 10.44
C PRO A 129 21.35 -15.82 11.70
N SER A 130 22.26 -14.86 11.65
CA SER A 130 23.28 -14.71 12.73
C SER A 130 23.20 -13.47 13.65
N LYS A 131 22.19 -12.58 13.59
CA LYS A 131 22.25 -11.33 14.39
C LYS A 131 20.88 -10.70 14.77
N MET A 132 20.08 -11.32 15.65
CA MET A 132 18.80 -10.72 16.09
C MET A 132 18.93 -9.31 16.70
N ILE A 133 20.04 -8.97 17.38
CA ILE A 133 20.27 -7.62 17.93
C ILE A 133 20.58 -6.60 16.81
N SER A 134 21.37 -6.99 15.81
CA SER A 134 21.64 -6.11 14.66
C SER A 134 20.45 -6.00 13.70
N GLU A 135 19.55 -6.99 13.67
CA GLU A 135 18.33 -6.95 12.88
C GLU A 135 17.38 -5.85 13.36
N ASP A 136 17.16 -5.69 14.68
CA ASP A 136 16.28 -4.63 15.20
C ASP A 136 16.87 -3.23 14.98
N GLU A 137 18.19 -3.09 15.12
CA GLU A 137 18.92 -1.84 14.83
C GLU A 137 18.85 -1.49 13.35
N LEU A 138 19.11 -2.45 12.47
CA LEU A 138 19.00 -2.26 11.02
C LEU A 138 17.56 -1.98 10.61
N ALA A 139 16.57 -2.63 11.24
CA ALA A 139 15.15 -2.34 11.03
C ALA A 139 14.83 -0.88 11.40
N GLN A 140 15.43 -0.38 12.48
CA GLN A 140 15.27 0.99 12.95
C GLN A 140 15.95 2.00 12.03
N GLN A 141 17.11 1.68 11.47
CA GLN A 141 17.79 2.52 10.48
C GLN A 141 16.99 2.59 9.17
N VAL A 142 16.56 1.45 8.64
CA VAL A 142 15.68 1.36 7.46
C VAL A 142 14.38 2.12 7.69
N ARG A 143 13.76 1.95 8.86
CA ARG A 143 12.60 2.74 9.29
C ARG A 143 12.86 4.24 9.17
N THR A 144 13.96 4.71 9.76
CA THR A 144 14.27 6.13 9.82
C THR A 144 14.54 6.67 8.42
N ALA A 145 15.30 5.94 7.61
CA ALA A 145 15.65 6.30 6.25
C ALA A 145 14.42 6.41 5.33
N ILE A 146 13.47 5.49 5.41
CA ILE A 146 12.21 5.58 4.66
C ILE A 146 11.35 6.74 5.17
N GLY A 147 11.40 7.04 6.46
CA GLY A 147 10.76 8.20 7.05
C GLY A 147 11.26 9.53 6.46
N LYS A 148 12.53 9.59 6.04
CA LYS A 148 13.15 10.75 5.38
C LYS A 148 12.71 10.92 3.91
N LEU A 149 12.11 9.89 3.27
CA LEU A 149 11.61 9.99 1.90
C LEU A 149 10.35 10.87 1.81
N SER A 150 10.18 11.55 0.67
CA SER A 150 8.91 12.24 0.36
C SER A 150 7.76 11.25 0.29
N ASP A 151 6.55 11.70 0.61
CA ASP A 151 5.35 10.85 0.64
C ASP A 151 5.14 10.10 -0.68
N ALA A 152 5.31 10.78 -1.81
CA ALA A 152 5.14 10.18 -3.13
C ALA A 152 6.22 9.13 -3.45
N ASN A 153 7.48 9.36 -3.07
CA ASN A 153 8.57 8.40 -3.29
C ASN A 153 8.40 7.18 -2.40
N ARG A 154 8.07 7.41 -1.12
CA ARG A 154 7.80 6.35 -0.15
C ARG A 154 6.61 5.49 -0.59
N GLU A 155 5.52 6.10 -1.02
CA GLU A 155 4.31 5.38 -1.44
C GLU A 155 4.57 4.47 -2.66
N VAL A 156 5.33 4.97 -3.66
CA VAL A 156 5.76 4.14 -4.80
C VAL A 156 6.63 2.98 -4.34
N LEU A 157 7.60 3.23 -3.45
CA LEU A 157 8.48 2.20 -2.92
C LEU A 157 7.69 1.12 -2.16
N LEU A 158 6.75 1.52 -1.30
CA LEU A 158 5.88 0.59 -0.57
C LEU A 158 5.05 -0.28 -1.53
N MET A 159 4.39 0.33 -2.51
CA MET A 159 3.64 -0.45 -3.49
C MET A 159 4.53 -1.41 -4.29
N ARG A 160 5.75 -0.99 -4.62
CA ARG A 160 6.66 -1.79 -5.43
C ARG A 160 7.26 -2.96 -4.66
N VAL A 161 7.75 -2.70 -3.45
CA VAL A 161 8.52 -3.67 -2.65
C VAL A 161 7.59 -4.52 -1.78
N TYR A 162 6.62 -3.90 -1.09
CA TYR A 162 5.74 -4.59 -0.14
C TYR A 162 4.53 -5.20 -0.85
N GLU A 163 3.85 -4.43 -1.70
CA GLU A 163 2.65 -4.90 -2.39
C GLU A 163 2.96 -5.67 -3.68
N ASN A 164 4.23 -5.71 -4.11
CA ASN A 164 4.71 -6.33 -5.36
C ASN A 164 3.92 -5.89 -6.60
N LEU A 165 3.53 -4.61 -6.66
CA LEU A 165 2.83 -4.03 -7.80
C LEU A 165 3.80 -3.68 -8.93
N SER A 166 3.34 -3.88 -10.16
CA SER A 166 4.04 -3.37 -11.35
C SER A 166 3.92 -1.86 -11.46
N TYR A 167 4.83 -1.23 -12.21
CA TYR A 167 4.79 0.22 -12.41
C TYR A 167 3.52 0.70 -13.10
N ASP A 168 2.91 -0.12 -13.96
CA ASP A 168 1.63 0.19 -14.60
C ASP A 168 0.48 0.19 -13.57
N GLU A 169 0.48 -0.74 -12.62
CA GLU A 169 -0.52 -0.81 -11.56
C GLU A 169 -0.35 0.34 -10.56
N ILE A 170 0.90 0.65 -10.19
CA ILE A 170 1.24 1.82 -9.37
C ILE A 170 0.76 3.11 -10.04
N ALA A 171 1.04 3.25 -11.33
CA ALA A 171 0.60 4.38 -12.14
C ALA A 171 -0.92 4.52 -12.17
N ALA A 172 -1.64 3.40 -12.35
CA ALA A 172 -3.11 3.39 -12.33
C ALA A 172 -3.71 3.81 -10.98
N ILE A 173 -3.06 3.44 -9.88
CA ILE A 173 -3.50 3.82 -8.53
C ILE A 173 -3.20 5.28 -8.23
N MET A 174 -2.01 5.75 -8.57
CA MET A 174 -1.54 7.12 -8.29
C MET A 174 -1.99 8.15 -9.34
N GLU A 175 -2.65 7.72 -10.41
CA GLU A 175 -3.08 8.56 -11.53
C GLU A 175 -1.92 9.35 -12.17
N ILE A 176 -0.81 8.65 -12.39
CA ILE A 176 0.39 9.14 -13.07
C ILE A 176 0.76 8.22 -14.23
N ASP A 177 1.75 8.57 -15.05
CA ASP A 177 2.27 7.66 -16.05
C ASP A 177 3.29 6.65 -15.46
N SER A 178 3.40 5.49 -16.11
CA SER A 178 4.29 4.38 -15.70
C SER A 178 5.78 4.77 -15.68
N ALA A 179 6.19 5.70 -16.55
CA ALA A 179 7.58 6.18 -16.55
C ALA A 179 7.86 7.07 -15.33
N THR A 180 6.91 7.90 -14.90
CA THR A 180 6.99 8.68 -13.66
C THR A 180 7.00 7.78 -12.44
N ALA A 181 6.18 6.71 -12.40
CA ALA A 181 6.22 5.72 -11.33
C ALA A 181 7.62 5.06 -11.22
N ARG A 182 8.20 4.63 -12.35
CA ARG A 182 9.56 4.06 -12.39
C ARG A 182 10.62 5.06 -11.93
N LYS A 183 10.57 6.31 -12.42
CA LYS A 183 11.50 7.38 -12.02
C LYS A 183 11.41 7.68 -10.52
N ARG A 184 10.20 7.75 -9.95
CA ARG A 184 9.99 7.94 -8.50
C ARG A 184 10.56 6.77 -7.70
N ASN A 185 10.34 5.53 -8.14
CA ASN A 185 10.91 4.37 -7.46
C ASN A 185 12.45 4.39 -7.49
N GLY A 186 13.05 4.67 -8.65
CA GLY A 186 14.51 4.78 -8.77
C GLY A 186 15.08 5.88 -7.87
N ARG A 187 14.44 7.06 -7.84
CA ARG A 187 14.81 8.14 -6.92
C ARG A 187 14.67 7.72 -5.45
N ALA A 188 13.59 7.03 -5.10
CA ALA A 188 13.37 6.55 -3.74
C ALA A 188 14.48 5.60 -3.30
N LEU A 189 14.91 4.67 -4.17
CA LEU A 189 16.00 3.73 -3.88
C LEU A 189 17.34 4.44 -3.71
N ILE A 190 17.67 5.40 -4.58
CA ILE A 190 18.92 6.18 -4.47
C ILE A 190 18.95 6.98 -3.17
N GLN A 191 17.85 7.64 -2.83
CA GLN A 191 17.72 8.39 -1.57
C GLN A 191 17.82 7.47 -0.35
N LEU A 192 17.13 6.32 -0.40
CA LEU A 192 17.17 5.33 0.67
C LEU A 192 18.59 4.81 0.90
N HIS A 193 19.31 4.46 -0.18
CA HIS A 193 20.70 4.06 -0.10
C HIS A 193 21.57 5.16 0.53
N GLY A 194 21.44 6.41 0.07
CA GLY A 194 22.19 7.53 0.63
C GLY A 194 21.96 7.69 2.14
N PHE A 195 20.69 7.64 2.58
CA PHE A 195 20.36 7.75 4.01
C PHE A 195 20.91 6.58 4.84
N LEU A 196 20.92 5.36 4.30
CA LEU A 196 21.45 4.19 4.99
C LEU A 196 22.99 4.24 5.08
N SER A 197 23.67 4.69 4.03
CA SER A 197 25.12 4.90 4.04
C SER A 197 25.52 5.99 5.04
N ASP A 198 24.79 7.11 5.09
CA ASP A 198 25.03 8.20 6.04
C ASP A 198 24.81 7.75 7.50
N ASP A 199 23.85 6.86 7.73
CA ASP A 199 23.54 6.29 9.05
C ASP A 199 24.50 5.12 9.42
N GLY A 200 25.56 4.89 8.63
CA GLY A 200 26.66 3.95 8.93
C GLY A 200 26.41 2.50 8.54
N VAL A 201 25.38 2.21 7.74
CA VAL A 201 25.11 0.85 7.25
C VAL A 201 26.08 0.54 6.10
N THR A 202 26.93 -0.48 6.28
CA THR A 202 27.93 -0.88 5.28
C THR A 202 27.32 -1.76 4.19
N GLU A 203 27.87 -1.74 2.97
CA GLU A 203 27.42 -2.59 1.84
C GLU A 203 27.46 -4.09 2.15
N SER A 204 28.23 -4.53 3.15
CA SER A 204 28.25 -5.93 3.61
C SER A 204 27.03 -6.32 4.47
N GLN A 205 26.20 -5.33 4.85
CA GLN A 205 24.99 -5.46 5.67
C GLN A 205 23.70 -5.19 4.87
N LEU A 206 23.80 -4.73 3.61
CA LEU A 206 22.70 -4.49 2.68
C LEU A 206 22.53 -5.67 1.72
#